data_AF-A0A067C649-F1
#
_entry.id   AF-A0A067C649-F1
#
_cell.length_a   1.000
_cell.length_b   1.000
_cell.length_c   1.000
_cell.angle_alpha   90.00
_cell.angle_beta   90.00
_cell.angle_gamma   90.00
#
_symmetry.space_group_name_H-M   'P 1'
#
loop_
_entity.id
_entity.type
_entity.pdbx_description
1 polymer ?
#
loop_
_entity_poly.entity_id
_entity_poly.type
_entity_poly.pdbx_seq_one_letter_code
_entity_poly.pdbx_strand_id
1 'polypeptide(L)'
;MLRGLQRGSLRLGGPSARIAVRAISSVDPLPPKHLPLVYEAPLAARVTAITRAMAATNAITCVGIPIAYTLGHFPLATPSQLAIYGALTGIGAVSTGLMHMLFSPYVTRMWMDTAAKKIAIENVTLLGTTTRTELRASDISRNATTWHPMVNYTSLQCPLFLHTSGSALLESLLSPKLKDAMYDARRRRDKASDTSPMLFGKRLTLRFDPTGRMTHEDFSRHDVLKMVQKAAVPASTWSDTPEYRAHVKARPSSRSNKGVVDIPNIHMRDIRKLDNAFAIASKPSITVRRGAILVNADPIRAIIMQNNCVIFLQEGAESVIPLLESNFKEFDSQDHPFEFTALESLLLTICTILEKDCARVLPQAQAAIDKMSQDATLAGELETLRSMKNTLDELNSRVTGTRKAFVDILENEEDLRMMHLTKLHDDPSLVYDLFSFDSEELESLLEVYLEDIYDTQTRVALMLENMLNTKNIAMLKLDAKRNYLMTLNLTLTLWTTLITVPTFVVGAFGMNLNSYLQEVDYLFYIVSGLAIGFPIGAYRYILRYFRQRDDWTTGRIGTEIFA
;
A
#
# COMPACT_ATOMS: atom_id res chain seq x y z
N MET A 1 37.36 -8.54 -18.10
CA MET A 1 38.75 -8.17 -18.42
C MET A 1 38.95 -8.24 -19.93
N LEU A 2 38.87 -7.12 -20.64
CA LEU A 2 39.47 -7.00 -21.97
C LEU A 2 40.17 -5.63 -22.01
N ARG A 3 41.26 -5.55 -21.24
CA ARG A 3 42.33 -4.56 -21.44
C ARG A 3 43.17 -5.08 -22.60
N GLY A 4 43.53 -4.18 -23.50
CA GLY A 4 44.74 -4.31 -24.30
C GLY A 4 44.49 -4.72 -25.75
N LEU A 5 44.34 -3.71 -26.61
CA LEU A 5 45.02 -3.73 -27.90
C LEU A 5 45.46 -2.30 -28.22
N GLN A 6 46.71 -2.05 -27.85
CA GLN A 6 47.49 -0.89 -28.23
C GLN A 6 47.59 -0.79 -29.76
N ARG A 7 47.43 0.45 -30.24
CA ARG A 7 48.24 1.10 -31.28
C ARG A 7 48.90 0.18 -32.32
N GLY A 8 48.21 -0.03 -33.44
CA GLY A 8 48.85 -0.37 -34.71
C GLY A 8 49.01 0.88 -35.57
N SER A 9 50.23 1.41 -35.67
CA SER A 9 50.57 2.45 -36.65
C SER A 9 50.93 1.79 -37.98
N LEU A 10 50.03 1.85 -38.95
CA LEU A 10 50.34 1.55 -40.36
C LEU A 10 50.79 2.86 -41.03
N ARG A 11 52.11 3.00 -41.19
CA ARG A 11 52.73 3.98 -42.10
C ARG A 11 52.73 3.41 -43.50
N LEU A 12 51.95 4.00 -44.40
CA LEU A 12 52.14 3.90 -45.85
C LEU A 12 52.49 5.31 -46.35
N GLY A 13 53.63 5.42 -47.02
CA GLY A 13 54.23 6.68 -47.45
C GLY A 13 53.51 7.30 -48.65
N GLY A 14 53.41 8.63 -48.62
CA GLY A 14 52.84 9.50 -49.66
C GLY A 14 52.59 10.89 -49.06
N PRO A 15 52.74 11.99 -49.82
CA PRO A 15 52.87 13.34 -49.26
C PRO A 15 51.59 13.70 -48.51
N SER A 16 51.74 13.93 -47.20
CA SER A 16 50.64 14.25 -46.29
C SER A 16 50.10 15.64 -46.56
N ALA A 17 49.15 15.76 -47.49
CA ALA A 17 48.13 16.80 -47.41
C ALA A 17 47.23 16.43 -46.22
N ARG A 18 47.59 16.90 -45.02
CA ARG A 18 46.69 16.87 -43.87
C ARG A 18 45.54 17.84 -44.16
N ILE A 19 44.48 17.35 -44.78
CA ILE A 19 43.17 17.98 -44.63
C ILE A 19 42.76 17.72 -43.18
N ALA A 20 43.12 18.66 -42.31
CA ALA A 20 42.51 18.75 -41.01
C ALA A 20 41.05 19.10 -41.27
N VAL A 21 40.19 18.07 -41.30
CA VAL A 21 38.76 18.27 -41.09
C VAL A 21 38.65 18.75 -39.64
N ARG A 22 38.73 20.07 -39.48
CA ARG A 22 38.43 20.75 -38.24
C ARG A 22 36.97 20.41 -37.97
N ALA A 23 36.73 19.44 -37.10
CA ALA A 23 35.41 19.17 -36.57
C ALA A 23 34.83 20.53 -36.18
N ILE A 24 33.68 20.88 -36.77
CA ILE A 24 32.96 22.10 -36.47
C ILE A 24 32.79 22.10 -34.95
N SER A 25 33.56 22.92 -34.25
CA SER A 25 33.47 23.06 -32.81
C SER A 25 32.11 23.65 -32.55
N SER A 26 31.16 22.82 -32.10
CA SER A 26 29.86 23.30 -31.66
C SER A 26 30.14 24.32 -30.56
N VAL A 27 29.59 25.52 -30.75
CA VAL A 27 29.57 26.56 -29.72
C VAL A 27 28.63 26.04 -28.64
N ASP A 28 29.16 25.27 -27.69
CA ASP A 28 28.41 24.92 -26.48
C ASP A 28 28.16 26.26 -25.74
N PRO A 29 26.93 26.52 -25.29
CA PRO A 29 26.61 27.76 -24.58
C PRO A 29 27.50 27.90 -23.35
N LEU A 30 28.09 29.09 -23.17
CA LEU A 30 28.95 29.38 -22.03
C LEU A 30 28.16 29.17 -20.72
N PRO A 31 28.77 28.54 -19.69
CA PRO A 31 28.10 28.32 -18.41
C PRO A 31 27.68 29.66 -17.79
N PRO A 32 26.52 29.70 -17.09
CA PRO A 32 26.14 30.90 -16.35
C PRO A 32 27.21 31.29 -15.33
N LYS A 33 27.68 32.54 -15.39
CA LYS A 33 28.69 33.06 -14.45
C LYS A 33 28.22 33.10 -12.98
N HIS A 34 26.92 32.91 -12.70
CA HIS A 34 26.31 33.17 -11.39
C HIS A 34 25.33 32.08 -10.88
N LEU A 35 25.28 30.90 -11.50
CA LEU A 35 24.38 29.81 -11.06
C LEU A 35 25.18 28.50 -10.90
N PRO A 36 25.10 27.80 -9.76
CA PRO A 36 25.73 26.50 -9.60
C PRO A 36 25.00 25.45 -10.46
N LEU A 37 25.76 24.51 -11.03
CA LEU A 37 25.19 23.35 -11.73
C LEU A 37 24.62 22.40 -10.67
N VAL A 38 23.33 22.08 -10.78
CA VAL A 38 22.62 21.31 -9.76
C VAL A 38 22.21 19.92 -10.27
N TYR A 39 22.03 19.76 -11.58
CA TYR A 39 21.63 18.48 -12.16
C TYR A 39 22.23 18.31 -13.56
N GLU A 40 22.77 17.12 -13.80
CA GLU A 40 23.18 16.63 -15.11
C GLU A 40 22.50 15.28 -15.37
N ALA A 41 21.85 15.15 -16.51
CA ALA A 41 21.04 13.99 -16.83
C ALA A 41 21.92 12.82 -17.27
N PRO A 42 21.61 11.58 -16.85
CA PRO A 42 22.46 10.41 -17.12
C PRO A 42 22.59 10.06 -18.62
N LEU A 43 21.63 10.49 -19.44
CA LEU A 43 21.65 10.26 -20.89
C LEU A 43 22.06 11.51 -21.69
N ALA A 44 22.45 12.62 -21.06
CA ALA A 44 22.75 13.88 -21.76
C ALA A 44 23.76 13.71 -22.91
N ALA A 45 24.90 13.07 -22.63
CA ALA A 45 25.94 12.82 -23.64
C ALA A 45 25.49 11.86 -24.75
N ARG A 46 24.61 10.90 -24.43
CA ARG A 46 24.10 9.92 -25.39
C ARG A 46 23.05 10.52 -26.30
N VAL A 47 22.09 11.26 -25.75
CA VAL A 47 21.04 11.95 -26.51
C VAL A 47 21.67 12.96 -27.47
N THR A 48 22.60 13.80 -27.00
CA THR A 48 23.32 14.74 -27.87
C THR A 48 24.11 14.05 -28.98
N ALA A 49 24.83 12.96 -28.68
CA ALA A 49 25.57 12.21 -29.68
C ALA A 49 24.64 11.57 -30.74
N ILE A 50 23.51 10.98 -30.30
CA ILE A 50 22.52 10.37 -31.19
C ILE A 50 21.86 11.43 -32.07
N THR A 51 21.42 12.57 -31.51
CA THR A 51 20.81 13.66 -32.28
C THR A 51 21.78 14.24 -33.30
N ARG A 52 23.07 14.41 -32.96
CA ARG A 52 24.09 14.85 -33.91
C ARG A 52 24.31 13.83 -35.03
N ALA A 53 24.38 12.55 -34.70
CA ALA A 53 24.53 11.49 -35.69
C ALA A 53 23.34 11.47 -36.66
N MET A 54 22.12 11.58 -36.13
CA MET A 54 20.89 11.60 -36.93
C MET A 54 20.77 12.84 -37.81
N ALA A 55 21.09 14.02 -37.27
CA ALA A 55 21.15 15.26 -38.04
C ALA A 55 22.19 15.17 -39.17
N ALA A 56 23.36 14.58 -38.91
CA ALA A 56 24.38 14.36 -39.92
C ALA A 56 23.91 13.37 -41.01
N THR A 57 23.30 12.24 -40.62
CA THR A 57 22.76 11.28 -41.60
C THR A 57 21.63 11.91 -42.43
N ASN A 58 20.78 12.72 -41.82
CA ASN A 58 19.69 13.41 -42.52
C ASN A 58 20.24 14.46 -43.50
N ALA A 59 21.30 15.20 -43.12
CA ALA A 59 21.97 16.12 -44.02
C ALA A 59 22.62 15.39 -45.20
N ILE A 60 23.23 14.22 -44.96
CA ILE A 60 23.78 13.37 -46.03
C ILE A 60 22.66 12.88 -46.97
N THR A 61 21.51 12.46 -46.45
CA THR A 61 20.41 12.00 -47.30
C THR A 61 19.73 13.14 -48.05
N CYS A 62 19.52 14.29 -47.42
CA CYS A 62 18.82 15.43 -48.03
C CYS A 62 19.69 16.26 -48.97
N VAL A 63 21.01 16.32 -48.76
CA VAL A 63 21.94 17.14 -49.56
C VAL A 63 22.90 16.29 -50.37
N GLY A 64 23.45 15.23 -49.77
CA GLY A 64 24.41 14.35 -50.43
C GLY A 64 23.81 13.53 -51.57
N ILE A 65 22.58 13.03 -51.43
CA ILE A 65 21.92 12.23 -52.47
C ILE A 65 21.55 13.09 -53.71
N PRO A 66 20.98 14.31 -53.58
CA PRO A 66 20.79 15.21 -54.72
C PRO A 66 22.09 15.62 -55.43
N ILE A 67 23.16 15.86 -54.67
CA ILE A 67 24.47 16.19 -55.26
C ILE A 67 25.07 14.98 -55.99
N ALA A 68 24.94 13.78 -55.42
CA ALA A 68 25.36 12.54 -56.08
C ALA A 68 24.55 12.26 -57.36
N TYR A 69 23.27 12.61 -57.40
CA TYR A 69 22.42 12.51 -58.59
C TYR A 69 22.87 13.48 -59.70
N THR A 70 23.19 14.73 -59.34
CA THR A 70 23.60 15.74 -60.33
C THR A 70 25.01 15.53 -60.87
N LEU A 71 25.89 14.87 -60.10
CA LEU A 71 27.29 14.61 -60.48
C LEU A 71 27.54 13.16 -60.97
N GLY A 72 26.63 12.22 -60.70
CA GLY A 72 26.82 10.79 -60.96
C GLY A 72 25.97 10.26 -62.11
N HIS A 73 26.62 9.71 -63.15
CA HIS A 73 25.95 8.95 -64.20
C HIS A 73 25.53 7.56 -63.67
N PHE A 74 24.43 7.48 -62.92
CA PHE A 74 23.87 6.20 -62.47
C PHE A 74 23.08 5.51 -63.59
N PRO A 75 23.32 4.21 -63.88
CA PRO A 75 22.68 3.47 -64.97
C PRO A 75 21.27 2.94 -64.59
N LEU A 76 20.44 3.76 -63.94
CA LEU A 76 19.06 3.40 -63.55
C LEU A 76 18.05 4.28 -64.29
N ALA A 77 16.86 3.76 -64.54
CA ALA A 77 15.76 4.52 -65.14
C ALA A 77 15.32 5.68 -64.21
N THR A 78 15.00 6.84 -64.79
CA THR A 78 14.61 8.06 -64.05
C THR A 78 13.51 7.88 -62.99
N PRO A 79 12.44 7.07 -63.17
CA PRO A 79 11.41 6.91 -62.14
C PRO A 79 11.87 6.08 -60.92
N SER A 80 12.75 5.09 -61.10
CA SER A 80 13.23 4.28 -59.96
C SER A 80 14.22 5.05 -59.10
N GLN A 81 15.02 5.93 -59.71
CA GLN A 81 15.91 6.85 -58.99
C GLN A 81 15.12 7.83 -58.12
N LEU A 82 14.02 8.38 -58.64
CA LEU A 82 13.14 9.28 -57.88
C LEU A 82 12.45 8.57 -56.70
N ALA A 83 12.03 7.32 -56.89
CA ALA A 83 11.41 6.52 -55.83
C ALA A 83 12.40 6.19 -54.69
N ILE A 84 13.63 5.81 -55.02
CA ILE A 84 14.69 5.52 -54.04
C ILE A 84 15.06 6.79 -53.27
N TYR A 85 15.18 7.94 -53.96
CA TYR A 85 15.40 9.24 -53.33
C TYR A 85 14.29 9.61 -52.34
N GLY A 86 13.02 9.50 -52.78
CA GLY A 86 11.86 9.82 -51.94
C GLY A 86 11.78 8.92 -50.70
N ALA A 87 12.08 7.63 -50.84
CA ALA A 87 12.08 6.68 -49.72
C ALA A 87 13.20 6.97 -48.72
N LEU A 88 14.45 7.18 -49.17
CA LEU A 88 15.59 7.42 -48.27
C LEU A 88 15.50 8.76 -47.54
N THR A 89 15.10 9.82 -48.25
CA THR A 89 14.87 11.14 -47.64
C THR A 89 13.67 11.11 -46.69
N GLY A 90 12.60 10.40 -47.05
CA GLY A 90 11.44 10.19 -46.19
C GLY A 90 11.79 9.50 -44.88
N ILE A 91 12.54 8.38 -44.92
CA ILE A 91 12.98 7.66 -43.72
C ILE A 91 13.89 8.54 -42.85
N GLY A 92 14.84 9.26 -43.45
CA GLY A 92 15.74 10.17 -42.74
C GLY A 92 15.00 11.32 -42.04
N ALA A 93 14.08 11.98 -42.74
CA ALA A 93 13.30 13.07 -42.21
C ALA A 93 12.32 12.62 -41.11
N VAL A 94 11.62 11.49 -41.32
CA VAL A 94 10.68 10.93 -40.33
C VAL A 94 11.41 10.47 -39.07
N SER A 95 12.53 9.74 -39.21
CA SER A 95 13.30 9.27 -38.04
C SER A 95 13.90 10.42 -37.24
N THR A 96 14.47 11.43 -37.91
CA THR A 96 15.03 12.62 -37.25
C THR A 96 13.95 13.48 -36.59
N GLY A 97 12.80 13.65 -37.26
CA GLY A 97 11.66 14.38 -36.73
C GLY A 97 11.03 13.70 -35.50
N LEU A 98 10.87 12.38 -35.55
CA LEU A 98 10.33 11.61 -34.43
C LEU A 98 11.27 11.64 -33.21
N MET A 99 12.59 11.56 -33.44
CA MET A 99 13.58 11.68 -32.38
C MET A 99 13.62 13.07 -31.76
N HIS A 100 13.50 14.12 -32.57
CA HIS A 100 13.34 15.47 -32.04
C HIS A 100 12.05 15.61 -31.22
N MET A 101 10.93 15.11 -31.73
CA MET A 101 9.66 15.16 -31.00
C MET A 101 9.84 14.55 -29.61
N LEU A 102 10.36 13.31 -29.55
CA LEU A 102 10.52 12.54 -28.32
C LEU A 102 11.48 13.18 -27.31
N PHE A 103 12.61 13.74 -27.77
CA PHE A 103 13.68 14.27 -26.91
C PHE A 103 13.69 15.79 -26.76
N SER A 104 12.87 16.55 -27.49
CA SER A 104 12.74 18.00 -27.31
C SER A 104 12.41 18.45 -25.88
N PRO A 105 11.60 17.72 -25.08
CA PRO A 105 11.38 18.07 -23.66
C PRO A 105 12.49 17.58 -22.73
N TYR A 106 13.48 16.80 -23.19
CA TYR A 106 14.50 16.19 -22.34
C TYR A 106 15.51 17.23 -21.83
N VAL A 107 15.52 17.45 -20.51
CA VAL A 107 16.47 18.34 -19.85
C VAL A 107 17.82 17.64 -19.67
N THR A 108 18.85 18.17 -20.31
CA THR A 108 20.22 17.65 -20.22
C THR A 108 21.00 18.17 -19.01
N ARG A 109 20.90 19.47 -18.74
CA ARG A 109 21.54 20.13 -17.60
C ARG A 109 20.60 21.17 -17.00
N MET A 110 20.74 21.36 -15.68
CA MET A 110 19.97 22.35 -14.95
C MET A 110 20.86 23.07 -13.93
N TRP A 111 20.84 24.40 -13.99
CA TRP A 111 21.45 25.29 -13.01
C TRP A 111 20.36 25.96 -12.19
N MET A 112 20.62 26.17 -10.91
CA MET A 112 19.59 26.69 -10.03
C MET A 112 20.16 27.45 -8.85
N ASP A 113 19.51 28.56 -8.50
CA ASP A 113 19.73 29.27 -7.25
C ASP A 113 18.52 29.06 -6.33
N THR A 114 18.74 28.37 -5.22
CA THR A 114 17.73 28.08 -4.20
C THR A 114 17.22 29.34 -3.50
N ALA A 115 18.02 30.41 -3.41
CA ALA A 115 17.61 31.65 -2.77
C ALA A 115 16.76 32.53 -3.71
N ALA A 116 17.15 32.65 -4.98
CA ALA A 116 16.46 33.49 -5.96
C ALA A 116 15.32 32.77 -6.72
N LYS A 117 15.13 31.45 -6.52
CA LYS A 117 14.15 30.62 -7.25
C LYS A 117 14.25 30.73 -8.78
N LYS A 118 15.46 30.96 -9.29
CA LYS A 118 15.77 31.03 -10.73
C LYS A 118 16.34 29.69 -11.18
N ILE A 119 15.84 29.19 -12.31
CA ILE A 119 16.25 27.93 -12.91
C ILE A 119 16.67 28.19 -14.36
N ALA A 120 17.84 27.72 -14.74
CA ALA A 120 18.28 27.68 -16.13
C ALA A 120 18.38 26.22 -16.58
N ILE A 121 17.81 25.91 -17.73
CA ILE A 121 17.65 24.55 -18.26
C ILE A 121 18.28 24.48 -19.64
N GLU A 122 18.98 23.37 -19.93
CA GLU A 122 19.51 23.07 -21.26
C GLU A 122 18.79 21.88 -21.90
N ASN A 123 18.32 22.10 -23.13
CA ASN A 123 17.68 21.10 -23.97
C ASN A 123 18.47 20.93 -25.28
N VAL A 124 18.25 19.81 -25.97
CA VAL A 124 18.88 19.52 -27.26
C VAL A 124 17.98 19.97 -28.41
N THR A 125 18.55 20.65 -29.40
CA THR A 125 17.86 21.05 -30.64
C THR A 125 17.91 19.95 -31.69
N LEU A 126 17.19 20.14 -32.80
CA LEU A 126 17.20 19.26 -33.97
C LEU A 126 18.60 19.02 -34.55
N LEU A 127 19.52 19.97 -34.41
CA LEU A 127 20.89 19.86 -34.93
C LEU A 127 21.87 19.29 -33.90
N GLY A 128 21.38 18.85 -32.74
CA GLY A 128 22.22 18.33 -31.66
C GLY A 128 23.08 19.42 -30.99
N THR A 129 22.74 20.70 -31.19
CA THR A 129 23.23 21.81 -30.37
C THR A 129 22.36 21.95 -29.12
N THR A 130 22.89 22.53 -28.05
CA THR A 130 22.10 22.78 -26.85
C THR A 130 21.56 24.21 -26.85
N THR A 131 20.28 24.36 -26.52
CA THR A 131 19.65 25.66 -26.27
C THR A 131 19.35 25.80 -24.80
N ARG A 132 19.47 27.02 -24.31
CA ARG A 132 19.25 27.35 -22.91
C ARG A 132 17.98 28.18 -22.75
N THR A 133 17.16 27.81 -21.77
CA THR A 133 15.96 28.55 -21.36
C THR A 133 16.06 28.91 -19.88
N GLU A 134 15.74 30.15 -19.53
CA GLU A 134 15.71 30.63 -18.14
C GLU A 134 14.25 30.78 -17.69
N LEU A 135 13.91 30.14 -16.57
CA LEU A 135 12.56 30.06 -16.02
C LEU A 135 12.59 30.37 -14.51
N ARG A 136 11.46 30.82 -13.96
CA ARG A 136 11.27 30.88 -12.50
C ARG A 136 10.64 29.58 -12.00
N ALA A 137 11.03 29.15 -10.79
CA ALA A 137 10.49 27.93 -10.19
C ALA A 137 8.96 27.99 -9.97
N SER A 138 8.39 29.19 -9.81
CA SER A 138 6.92 29.40 -9.71
C SER A 138 6.17 29.03 -10.98
N ASP A 139 6.85 29.07 -12.13
CA ASP A 139 6.23 28.95 -13.44
C ASP A 139 6.21 27.50 -13.93
N ILE A 140 6.67 26.57 -13.08
CA ILE A 140 6.72 25.14 -13.37
C ILE A 140 5.63 24.44 -12.56
N SER A 141 4.65 23.88 -13.27
CA SER A 141 3.61 23.05 -12.67
C SER A 141 3.84 21.58 -13.03
N ARG A 142 3.42 20.68 -12.14
CA ARG A 142 3.20 19.29 -12.51
C ARG A 142 1.95 19.25 -13.37
N ASN A 143 2.10 18.91 -14.63
CA ASN A 143 0.97 18.85 -15.53
C ASN A 143 0.45 17.43 -15.67
N ALA A 144 -0.87 17.32 -15.69
CA ALA A 144 -1.65 16.08 -15.68
C ALA A 144 -2.24 15.73 -17.05
N THR A 145 -2.02 16.54 -18.08
CA THR A 145 -2.69 16.37 -19.39
C THR A 145 -1.79 16.79 -20.55
N THR A 146 -0.74 16.02 -20.84
CA THR A 146 0.03 16.18 -22.08
C THR A 146 0.07 14.86 -22.82
N TRP A 147 -0.30 14.86 -24.11
CA TRP A 147 -0.26 13.67 -24.97
C TRP A 147 1.16 13.17 -25.31
N HIS A 148 2.19 13.87 -24.81
CA HIS A 148 3.58 13.55 -25.11
C HIS A 148 4.13 12.51 -24.10
N PRO A 149 4.73 11.40 -24.55
CA PRO A 149 5.14 10.29 -23.69
C PRO A 149 6.30 10.61 -22.74
N MET A 150 7.07 11.68 -23.02
CA MET A 150 8.19 12.14 -22.19
C MET A 150 7.97 13.58 -21.70
N VAL A 151 6.95 13.83 -20.88
CA VAL A 151 6.73 15.13 -20.20
C VAL A 151 6.27 14.87 -18.77
N ASN A 152 7.04 15.36 -17.79
CA ASN A 152 6.71 15.24 -16.37
C ASN A 152 6.34 16.59 -15.73
N TYR A 153 6.81 17.69 -16.33
CA TYR A 153 6.60 19.06 -15.87
C TYR A 153 6.24 19.94 -17.07
N THR A 154 5.44 20.97 -16.85
CA THR A 154 5.22 22.01 -17.88
C THR A 154 5.46 23.38 -17.30
N SER A 155 6.05 24.25 -18.09
CA SER A 155 6.06 25.68 -17.84
C SER A 155 5.20 26.41 -18.87
N LEU A 156 4.86 27.67 -18.61
CA LEU A 156 4.18 28.56 -19.55
C LEU A 156 4.87 28.64 -20.93
N GLN A 157 6.16 28.32 -20.99
CA GLN A 157 6.98 28.46 -22.20
C GLN A 157 7.38 27.13 -22.86
N CYS A 158 7.54 26.02 -22.11
CA CYS A 158 8.03 24.74 -22.65
C CYS A 158 7.56 23.50 -21.84
N PRO A 159 7.35 22.34 -22.49
CA PRO A 159 7.24 21.04 -21.83
C PRO A 159 8.62 20.53 -21.38
N LEU A 160 8.68 19.86 -20.22
CA LEU A 160 9.92 19.48 -19.55
C LEU A 160 9.88 18.03 -19.07
N PHE A 161 10.99 17.32 -19.28
CA PHE A 161 11.25 15.99 -18.76
C PHE A 161 12.54 15.98 -17.95
N LEU A 162 12.40 15.68 -16.67
CA LEU A 162 13.50 15.53 -15.72
C LEU A 162 13.56 14.07 -15.27
N HIS A 163 14.76 13.52 -15.23
CA HIS A 163 15.01 12.18 -14.66
C HIS A 163 14.74 12.20 -13.15
N THR A 164 14.55 11.02 -12.53
CA THR A 164 14.17 10.84 -11.11
C THR A 164 15.03 11.65 -10.13
N SER A 165 16.32 11.79 -10.41
CA SER A 165 17.26 12.59 -9.62
C SER A 165 17.00 14.10 -9.71
N GLY A 166 16.66 14.61 -10.90
CA GLY A 166 16.29 16.01 -11.12
C GLY A 166 14.87 16.33 -10.65
N SER A 167 13.93 15.38 -10.79
CA SER A 167 12.55 15.55 -10.33
C SER A 167 12.47 15.64 -8.81
N ALA A 168 13.20 14.81 -8.07
CA ALA A 168 13.25 14.88 -6.60
C ALA A 168 13.77 16.25 -6.11
N LEU A 169 14.74 16.81 -6.81
CA LEU A 169 15.33 18.10 -6.49
C LEU A 169 14.35 19.25 -6.76
N LEU A 170 13.67 19.22 -7.91
CA LEU A 170 12.63 20.19 -8.24
C LEU A 170 11.41 20.06 -7.31
N GLU A 171 11.03 18.84 -6.92
CA GLU A 171 9.95 18.57 -5.97
C GLU A 171 10.22 19.13 -4.59
N SER A 172 11.47 19.06 -4.12
CA SER A 172 11.86 19.65 -2.83
C SER A 172 11.63 21.16 -2.76
N LEU A 173 11.57 21.83 -3.92
CA LEU A 173 11.35 23.27 -4.05
C LEU A 173 9.91 23.66 -4.39
N LEU A 174 9.21 22.83 -5.16
CA LEU A 174 7.80 23.03 -5.53
C LEU A 174 6.85 22.64 -4.39
N SER A 175 7.21 21.66 -3.56
CA SER A 175 6.43 21.37 -2.38
C SER A 175 6.65 22.49 -1.34
N PRO A 176 5.62 23.23 -0.89
CA PRO A 176 5.73 23.87 0.41
C PRO A 176 6.11 22.74 1.38
N LYS A 177 7.03 22.97 2.31
CA LYS A 177 7.52 21.97 3.30
C LYS A 177 6.37 21.38 4.12
N LEU A 178 5.56 20.53 3.51
CA LEU A 178 4.41 19.86 4.09
C LEU A 178 4.78 18.43 4.47
N LYS A 179 5.89 17.89 3.93
CA LYS A 179 6.43 16.60 4.36
C LYS A 179 7.19 16.73 5.68
N ASP A 180 8.01 17.77 5.85
CA ASP A 180 8.62 18.03 7.17
C ASP A 180 7.56 18.46 8.18
N ALA A 181 6.55 19.24 7.78
CA ALA A 181 5.44 19.59 8.66
C ALA A 181 4.48 18.42 8.93
N MET A 182 4.32 17.42 8.06
CA MET A 182 3.50 16.21 8.35
C MET A 182 4.30 15.11 9.04
N TYR A 183 5.61 15.03 8.85
CA TYR A 183 6.49 14.15 9.63
C TYR A 183 6.72 14.74 11.02
N ASP A 184 6.89 16.07 11.14
CA ASP A 184 6.86 16.77 12.42
C ASP A 184 5.44 16.92 12.97
N ALA A 185 4.36 16.94 12.18
CA ALA A 185 2.99 16.95 12.72
C ALA A 185 2.48 15.55 13.03
N ARG A 186 3.03 14.47 12.44
CA ARG A 186 2.88 13.11 12.96
C ARG A 186 3.74 12.93 14.19
N ARG A 187 5.01 13.32 14.18
CA ARG A 187 5.85 13.29 15.38
C ARG A 187 5.41 14.28 16.45
N ARG A 188 4.65 15.34 16.13
CA ARG A 188 3.94 16.20 17.10
C ARG A 188 2.53 15.69 17.37
N ARG A 189 1.88 14.87 16.53
CA ARG A 189 0.63 14.18 16.90
C ARG A 189 0.96 13.03 17.84
N ASP A 190 1.88 12.17 17.47
CA ASP A 190 2.43 11.07 18.25
C ASP A 190 3.19 11.56 19.52
N LYS A 191 3.54 12.86 19.60
CA LYS A 191 4.13 13.50 20.79
C LYS A 191 3.21 14.51 21.49
N ALA A 192 2.07 14.88 20.89
CA ALA A 192 1.01 15.68 21.55
C ALA A 192 -0.15 14.80 22.03
N SER A 193 -0.34 13.61 21.46
CA SER A 193 -1.17 12.53 21.99
C SER A 193 -0.48 11.79 23.14
N ASP A 194 0.77 12.14 23.42
CA ASP A 194 1.57 11.62 24.54
C ASP A 194 1.67 12.67 25.67
N THR A 195 0.94 13.78 25.56
CA THR A 195 1.00 14.89 26.50
C THR A 195 -0.37 15.52 26.77
N SER A 196 -1.31 14.76 27.34
CA SER A 196 -1.93 15.29 28.55
C SER A 196 -0.96 14.98 29.69
N PRO A 197 -0.30 15.98 30.28
CA PRO A 197 0.53 15.73 31.43
C PRO A 197 -0.37 15.16 32.51
N MET A 198 0.05 14.05 33.10
CA MET A 198 -0.39 13.65 34.44
C MET A 198 -0.32 14.88 35.34
N LEU A 199 -1.43 15.59 35.56
CA LEU A 199 -1.50 16.55 36.65
C LEU A 199 -1.44 15.70 37.93
N PHE A 200 -0.26 15.66 38.56
CA PHE A 200 0.00 14.96 39.83
C PHE A 200 -0.17 13.44 39.83
N GLY A 201 -0.13 12.76 38.68
CA GLY A 201 -0.29 11.30 38.61
C GLY A 201 -1.74 10.81 38.80
N LYS A 202 -2.70 11.73 38.71
CA LYS A 202 -4.14 11.45 38.73
C LYS A 202 -4.71 11.44 37.32
N ARG A 203 -5.80 10.69 37.13
CA ARG A 203 -6.48 10.53 35.84
C ARG A 203 -7.93 10.89 35.99
N LEU A 204 -8.45 11.57 34.97
CA LEU A 204 -9.87 11.78 34.82
C LEU A 204 -10.54 10.41 34.67
N THR A 205 -11.40 10.10 35.64
CA THR A 205 -12.21 8.90 35.66
C THR A 205 -13.67 9.27 35.80
N LEU A 206 -14.53 8.42 35.27
CA LEU A 206 -15.94 8.49 35.55
C LEU A 206 -16.22 7.57 36.74
N ARG A 207 -16.90 8.10 37.76
CA ARG A 207 -17.44 7.31 38.85
C ARG A 207 -18.96 7.30 38.76
N PHE A 208 -19.52 6.10 38.78
CA PHE A 208 -20.95 5.85 38.88
C PHE A 208 -21.27 5.39 40.30
N ASP A 209 -22.23 6.07 40.92
CA ASP A 209 -22.79 5.69 42.22
C ASP A 209 -24.01 4.75 42.01
N PRO A 210 -24.55 4.12 43.08
CA PRO A 210 -25.65 3.15 42.96
C PRO A 210 -26.95 3.70 42.39
N THR A 211 -27.08 5.03 42.35
CA THR A 211 -28.25 5.75 41.81
C THR A 211 -28.08 6.13 40.33
N GLY A 212 -27.12 5.51 39.64
CA GLY A 212 -26.81 5.78 38.23
C GLY A 212 -26.19 7.16 37.95
N ARG A 213 -25.88 7.95 39.00
CA ARG A 213 -25.31 9.30 38.82
C ARG A 213 -23.83 9.24 38.46
N MET A 214 -23.48 9.82 37.31
CA MET A 214 -22.10 9.96 36.85
C MET A 214 -21.42 11.19 37.49
N THR A 215 -20.22 11.00 38.01
CA THR A 215 -19.34 12.07 38.51
C THR A 215 -17.96 11.97 37.88
N HIS A 216 -17.36 13.11 37.56
CA HIS A 216 -15.98 13.19 37.08
C HIS A 216 -15.06 13.37 38.28
N GLU A 217 -14.24 12.37 38.56
CA GLU A 217 -13.27 12.40 39.66
C GLU A 217 -11.87 12.05 39.15
N ASP A 218 -10.87 12.70 39.73
CA ASP A 218 -9.47 12.47 39.40
C ASP A 218 -8.83 11.48 40.38
N PHE A 219 -8.62 10.23 39.94
CA PHE A 219 -7.99 9.20 40.78
C PHE A 219 -6.54 8.93 40.40
N SER A 220 -5.66 8.82 41.39
CA SER A 220 -4.35 8.17 41.20
C SER A 220 -4.48 6.65 41.29
N ARG A 221 -3.51 5.92 40.72
CA ARG A 221 -3.48 4.44 40.82
C ARG A 221 -3.51 3.94 42.27
N HIS A 222 -2.90 4.69 43.19
CA HIS A 222 -2.88 4.35 44.62
C HIS A 222 -4.23 4.62 45.30
N ASP A 223 -4.95 5.66 44.86
CA ASP A 223 -6.28 5.97 45.38
C ASP A 223 -7.27 4.88 44.98
N VAL A 224 -7.21 4.43 43.73
CA VAL A 224 -7.99 3.29 43.23
C VAL A 224 -7.67 2.01 44.00
N LEU A 225 -6.39 1.70 44.22
CA LEU A 225 -6.01 0.51 45.00
C LEU A 225 -6.59 0.57 46.41
N LYS A 226 -6.48 1.72 47.08
CA LYS A 226 -7.04 1.91 48.43
C LYS A 226 -8.56 1.85 48.42
N MET A 227 -9.22 2.35 47.39
CA MET A 227 -10.66 2.28 47.24
C MET A 227 -11.13 0.82 47.15
N VAL A 228 -10.52 0.03 46.27
CA VAL A 228 -10.85 -1.40 46.14
C VAL A 228 -10.51 -2.17 47.42
N GLN A 229 -9.37 -1.88 48.07
CA GLN A 229 -9.00 -2.51 49.33
C GLN A 229 -9.95 -2.16 50.49
N LYS A 230 -10.59 -0.99 50.45
CA LYS A 230 -11.61 -0.60 51.43
C LYS A 230 -12.97 -1.24 51.13
N ALA A 231 -13.30 -1.41 49.86
CA ALA A 231 -14.52 -2.09 49.43
C ALA A 231 -14.44 -3.61 49.67
N ALA A 232 -13.23 -4.18 49.62
CA ALA A 232 -13.01 -5.56 50.01
C ALA A 232 -13.09 -5.71 51.55
N VAL A 233 -13.93 -6.63 52.03
CA VAL A 233 -14.01 -6.98 53.45
C VAL A 233 -12.62 -7.41 53.96
N PRO A 234 -12.07 -6.84 55.05
CA PRO A 234 -10.72 -7.11 55.50
C PRO A 234 -10.52 -8.60 55.84
N ALA A 235 -9.47 -9.20 55.29
CA ALA A 235 -9.16 -10.65 55.40
C ALA A 235 -9.16 -11.19 56.85
N SER A 236 -8.91 -10.33 57.85
CA SER A 236 -8.96 -10.68 59.28
C SER A 236 -10.37 -11.07 59.76
N THR A 237 -11.43 -10.49 59.18
CA THR A 237 -12.82 -10.84 59.52
C THR A 237 -13.16 -12.27 59.08
N TRP A 238 -12.53 -12.74 58.01
CA TRP A 238 -12.76 -14.07 57.43
C TRP A 238 -12.01 -15.18 58.20
N SER A 239 -10.82 -14.86 58.71
CA SER A 239 -9.95 -15.83 59.39
C SER A 239 -10.27 -16.08 60.87
N ASP A 240 -11.04 -15.19 61.52
CA ASP A 240 -11.32 -15.25 62.96
C ASP A 240 -12.75 -15.73 63.32
N THR A 241 -13.59 -16.04 62.33
CA THR A 241 -14.93 -16.60 62.62
C THR A 241 -14.83 -18.05 63.13
N PRO A 242 -15.68 -18.43 64.10
CA PRO A 242 -15.71 -19.80 64.63
C PRO A 242 -16.02 -20.85 63.55
N GLU A 243 -16.76 -20.48 62.50
CA GLU A 243 -17.07 -21.29 61.32
C GLU A 243 -15.82 -21.61 60.50
N TYR A 244 -14.93 -20.63 60.26
CA TYR A 244 -13.65 -20.86 59.59
C TYR A 244 -12.78 -21.86 60.37
N ARG A 245 -12.69 -21.69 61.69
CA ARG A 245 -11.94 -22.60 62.58
C ARG A 245 -12.57 -24.00 62.64
N ALA A 246 -13.88 -24.12 62.46
CA ALA A 246 -14.61 -25.39 62.40
C ALA A 246 -14.42 -26.11 61.06
N HIS A 247 -14.53 -25.41 59.93
CA HIS A 247 -14.29 -25.97 58.58
C HIS A 247 -12.86 -26.47 58.38
N VAL A 248 -11.86 -25.73 58.90
CA VAL A 248 -10.45 -26.17 58.85
C VAL A 248 -10.19 -27.41 59.72
N LYS A 249 -10.91 -27.56 60.85
CA LYS A 249 -10.79 -28.70 61.77
C LYS A 249 -11.60 -29.94 61.35
N ALA A 250 -12.68 -29.77 60.59
CA ALA A 250 -13.58 -30.85 60.18
C ALA A 250 -13.06 -31.72 59.02
N ARG A 251 -11.77 -31.63 58.67
CA ARG A 251 -11.11 -32.35 57.57
C ARG A 251 -11.30 -33.88 57.68
N PRO A 252 -12.09 -34.55 56.81
CA PRO A 252 -11.99 -35.98 56.60
C PRO A 252 -10.98 -36.21 55.48
N SER A 253 -10.04 -37.14 55.67
CA SER A 253 -8.94 -37.43 54.74
C SER A 253 -9.37 -38.08 53.41
N SER A 254 -10.64 -38.07 53.04
CA SER A 254 -11.12 -38.73 51.82
C SER A 254 -12.56 -38.33 51.48
N ARG A 255 -12.74 -37.26 50.68
CA ARG A 255 -13.72 -37.15 49.56
C ARG A 255 -13.75 -35.73 49.02
N SER A 256 -13.54 -35.62 47.70
CA SER A 256 -13.67 -34.44 46.83
C SER A 256 -12.84 -33.20 47.21
N ASN A 257 -11.77 -32.98 46.47
CA ASN A 257 -10.85 -31.85 46.56
C ASN A 257 -11.44 -30.51 46.04
N LYS A 258 -12.75 -30.27 46.17
CA LYS A 258 -13.40 -28.99 45.82
C LYS A 258 -13.21 -27.97 46.96
N GLY A 259 -11.95 -27.74 47.30
CA GLY A 259 -11.51 -26.98 48.46
C GLY A 259 -11.55 -25.47 48.22
N VAL A 260 -11.92 -24.74 49.28
CA VAL A 260 -11.65 -23.32 49.57
C VAL A 260 -10.92 -22.58 48.43
N VAL A 261 -11.68 -21.79 47.66
CA VAL A 261 -11.14 -20.94 46.59
C VAL A 261 -10.42 -19.76 47.25
N ASP A 262 -9.09 -19.72 47.14
CA ASP A 262 -8.29 -18.63 47.70
C ASP A 262 -8.30 -17.44 46.72
N ILE A 263 -9.32 -16.58 46.86
CA ILE A 263 -9.52 -15.45 45.96
C ILE A 263 -8.29 -14.52 46.03
N PRO A 264 -7.63 -14.18 44.92
CA PRO A 264 -6.48 -13.29 44.97
C PRO A 264 -6.89 -11.85 45.27
N ASN A 265 -6.16 -11.19 46.18
CA ASN A 265 -6.29 -9.75 46.42
C ASN A 265 -5.89 -8.95 45.16
N ILE A 266 -6.47 -7.76 45.01
CA ILE A 266 -6.06 -6.83 43.96
C ILE A 266 -4.60 -6.36 44.18
N HIS A 267 -3.82 -6.36 43.11
CA HIS A 267 -2.43 -5.90 43.13
C HIS A 267 -2.25 -4.68 42.22
N MET A 268 -1.20 -3.89 42.47
CA MET A 268 -0.84 -2.75 41.58
C MET A 268 -0.60 -3.18 40.13
N ARG A 269 -0.22 -4.45 39.88
CA ARG A 269 -0.09 -5.00 38.52
C ARG A 269 -1.42 -5.05 37.77
N ASP A 270 -2.52 -5.29 38.48
CA ASP A 270 -3.84 -5.43 37.89
C ASP A 270 -4.37 -4.04 37.49
N ILE A 271 -4.19 -3.04 38.36
CA ILE A 271 -4.54 -1.63 38.07
C ILE A 271 -3.70 -1.06 36.92
N ARG A 272 -2.42 -1.48 36.80
CA ARG A 272 -1.57 -1.09 35.67
C ARG A 272 -2.07 -1.62 34.32
N LYS A 273 -2.83 -2.73 34.28
CA LYS A 273 -3.43 -3.22 33.03
C LYS A 273 -4.58 -2.33 32.55
N LEU A 274 -5.23 -1.62 33.48
CA LEU A 274 -6.28 -0.65 33.16
C LEU A 274 -5.71 0.70 32.69
N ASP A 275 -4.39 0.82 32.64
CA ASP A 275 -3.69 2.06 32.33
C ASP A 275 -3.40 2.22 30.82
N ASN A 276 -3.78 3.36 30.23
CA ASN A 276 -3.53 3.70 28.81
C ASN A 276 -2.11 3.42 28.32
N ALA A 277 -1.08 3.74 29.11
CA ALA A 277 0.30 3.59 28.68
C ALA A 277 0.73 2.13 28.46
N PHE A 278 0.03 1.17 29.06
CA PHE A 278 0.35 -0.26 28.98
C PHE A 278 -0.69 -1.06 28.19
N ALA A 279 -1.76 -0.40 27.73
CA ALA A 279 -2.96 -1.07 27.26
C ALA A 279 -3.20 -0.97 25.75
N ILE A 280 -2.37 -0.21 25.02
CA ILE A 280 -2.32 -0.23 23.54
C ILE A 280 -2.04 -1.66 23.00
N ALA A 281 -1.50 -2.56 23.83
CA ALA A 281 -1.24 -3.95 23.50
C ALA A 281 -2.00 -4.97 24.37
N SER A 282 -2.90 -4.53 25.27
CA SER A 282 -3.57 -5.46 26.18
C SER A 282 -4.75 -6.13 25.48
N LYS A 283 -4.76 -7.47 25.47
CA LYS A 283 -5.93 -8.25 25.05
C LYS A 283 -7.13 -7.95 25.96
N PRO A 284 -8.37 -7.98 25.44
CA PRO A 284 -9.55 -7.91 26.27
C PRO A 284 -9.52 -8.97 27.36
N SER A 285 -9.91 -8.60 28.57
CA SER A 285 -9.93 -9.51 29.72
C SER A 285 -10.90 -9.01 30.77
N ILE A 286 -11.63 -9.92 31.38
CA ILE A 286 -12.39 -9.66 32.61
C ILE A 286 -11.75 -10.51 33.70
N THR A 287 -11.40 -9.90 34.82
CA THR A 287 -10.74 -10.60 35.92
C THR A 287 -11.41 -10.28 37.23
N VAL A 288 -11.75 -11.32 37.97
CA VAL A 288 -12.37 -11.22 39.30
C VAL A 288 -11.28 -11.18 40.37
N ARG A 289 -11.43 -10.29 41.35
CA ARG A 289 -10.56 -10.13 42.52
C ARG A 289 -11.43 -9.92 43.74
N ARG A 290 -10.84 -10.03 44.94
CA ARG A 290 -11.57 -9.77 46.19
C ARG A 290 -12.22 -8.38 46.16
N GLY A 291 -13.56 -8.37 46.17
CA GLY A 291 -14.38 -7.15 46.22
C GLY A 291 -14.37 -6.29 44.96
N ALA A 292 -13.86 -6.80 43.82
CA ALA A 292 -13.89 -6.04 42.57
C ALA A 292 -13.81 -6.92 41.31
N ILE A 293 -14.52 -6.46 40.27
CA ILE A 293 -14.44 -7.01 38.90
C ILE A 293 -13.71 -5.99 38.04
N LEU A 294 -12.62 -6.41 37.41
CA LEU A 294 -11.85 -5.56 36.51
C LEU A 294 -12.19 -5.94 35.07
N VAL A 295 -12.74 -4.99 34.33
CA VAL A 295 -13.08 -5.13 32.91
C VAL A 295 -12.08 -4.33 32.10
N ASN A 296 -11.38 -4.99 31.19
CA ASN A 296 -10.48 -4.36 30.24
C ASN A 296 -10.91 -4.73 28.82
N ALA A 297 -11.58 -3.82 28.11
CA ALA A 297 -12.04 -4.03 26.75
C ALA A 297 -12.06 -2.70 25.98
N ASP A 298 -11.13 -2.49 25.07
CA ASP A 298 -10.95 -1.22 24.34
C ASP A 298 -12.24 -0.74 23.63
N PRO A 299 -12.74 0.49 23.89
CA PRO A 299 -12.09 1.61 24.60
C PRO A 299 -12.39 1.73 26.12
N ILE A 300 -13.15 0.82 26.70
CA ILE A 300 -13.65 0.87 28.07
C ILE A 300 -12.76 0.08 29.02
N ARG A 301 -12.37 0.70 30.12
CA ARG A 301 -11.68 0.01 31.21
C ARG A 301 -12.33 0.39 32.52
N ALA A 302 -12.79 -0.60 33.26
CA ALA A 302 -13.63 -0.35 34.42
C ALA A 302 -13.21 -1.24 35.60
N ILE A 303 -13.46 -0.72 36.79
CA ILE A 303 -13.42 -1.46 38.04
C ILE A 303 -14.82 -1.34 38.64
N ILE A 304 -15.50 -2.47 38.71
CA ILE A 304 -16.82 -2.59 39.33
C ILE A 304 -16.59 -3.06 40.76
N MET A 305 -17.18 -2.33 41.70
CA MET A 305 -17.26 -2.69 43.13
C MET A 305 -18.74 -2.76 43.52
N GLN A 306 -19.03 -3.22 44.74
CA GLN A 306 -20.40 -3.41 45.23
C GLN A 306 -21.28 -2.15 45.11
N ASN A 307 -20.74 -0.97 45.43
CA ASN A 307 -21.53 0.27 45.54
C ASN A 307 -21.02 1.39 44.62
N ASN A 308 -20.04 1.13 43.77
CA ASN A 308 -19.57 2.12 42.79
C ASN A 308 -18.80 1.46 41.63
N CYS A 309 -18.83 2.12 40.48
CA CYS A 309 -18.08 1.70 39.30
C CYS A 309 -17.17 2.84 38.85
N VAL A 310 -15.88 2.54 38.65
CA VAL A 310 -14.88 3.52 38.21
C VAL A 310 -14.41 3.14 36.81
N ILE A 311 -14.63 4.04 35.85
CA ILE A 311 -14.28 3.86 34.44
C ILE A 311 -13.12 4.79 34.07
N PHE A 312 -12.06 4.21 33.51
CA PHE A 312 -10.92 4.88 32.93
C PHE A 312 -11.17 5.04 31.44
N LEU A 313 -11.47 6.26 31.01
CA LEU A 313 -11.61 6.59 29.60
C LEU A 313 -10.25 6.83 28.96
N GLN A 314 -10.13 6.43 27.70
CA GLN A 314 -8.98 6.80 26.88
C GLN A 314 -9.16 8.18 26.26
N GLU A 315 -8.06 8.86 25.93
CA GLU A 315 -8.12 10.11 25.18
C GLU A 315 -8.76 9.87 23.80
N GLY A 316 -9.82 10.61 23.49
CA GLY A 316 -10.62 10.43 22.27
C GLY A 316 -11.89 9.58 22.43
N ALA A 317 -12.14 9.00 23.62
CA ALA A 317 -13.36 8.22 23.89
C ALA A 317 -14.54 9.07 24.43
N GLU A 318 -14.54 10.38 24.21
CA GLU A 318 -15.60 11.28 24.68
C GLU A 318 -16.99 10.91 24.13
N SER A 319 -17.04 10.30 22.94
CA SER A 319 -18.29 9.82 22.35
C SER A 319 -18.94 8.65 23.10
N VAL A 320 -18.20 7.98 23.99
CA VAL A 320 -18.69 6.83 24.77
C VAL A 320 -19.37 7.26 26.06
N ILE A 321 -19.03 8.45 26.59
CA ILE A 321 -19.59 9.00 27.83
C ILE A 321 -21.13 9.08 27.81
N PRO A 322 -21.78 9.69 26.80
CA PRO A 322 -23.24 9.80 26.80
C PRO A 322 -23.93 8.44 26.67
N LEU A 323 -23.29 7.48 26.00
CA LEU A 323 -23.78 6.11 25.86
C LEU A 323 -23.71 5.35 27.19
N LEU A 324 -22.62 5.52 27.93
CA LEU A 324 -22.52 4.98 29.30
C LEU A 324 -23.59 5.59 30.20
N GLU A 325 -23.78 6.91 30.16
CA GLU A 325 -24.78 7.58 30.99
C GLU A 325 -26.21 7.13 30.67
N SER A 326 -26.55 6.90 29.39
CA SER A 326 -27.87 6.39 29.01
C SER A 326 -28.07 4.95 29.51
N ASN A 327 -27.07 4.09 29.31
CA ASN A 327 -27.17 2.68 29.65
C ASN A 327 -27.30 2.49 31.17
N PHE A 328 -26.48 3.20 31.96
CA PHE A 328 -26.58 3.14 33.44
C PHE A 328 -27.94 3.62 33.97
N LYS A 329 -28.61 4.57 33.30
CA LYS A 329 -29.95 5.02 33.68
C LYS A 329 -31.07 4.06 33.27
N GLU A 330 -30.89 3.35 32.16
CA GLU A 330 -31.85 2.37 31.67
C GLU A 330 -31.95 1.18 32.65
N PHE A 331 -30.80 0.70 33.11
CA PHE A 331 -30.71 -0.46 34.00
C PHE A 331 -30.91 -0.13 35.50
N ASP A 332 -30.91 1.14 35.91
CA ASP A 332 -31.23 1.58 37.29
C ASP A 332 -32.68 1.21 37.71
N SER A 333 -33.53 0.88 36.73
CA SER A 333 -34.92 0.49 36.95
C SER A 333 -35.12 -1.01 37.19
N GLN A 334 -34.07 -1.83 36.98
CA GLN A 334 -34.13 -3.27 37.21
C GLN A 334 -33.68 -3.57 38.65
N ASP A 335 -34.42 -4.45 39.35
CA ASP A 335 -34.26 -4.78 40.77
C ASP A 335 -33.02 -5.69 41.02
N HIS A 336 -31.92 -5.43 40.31
CA HIS A 336 -30.67 -6.19 40.38
C HIS A 336 -29.63 -5.49 41.28
N PRO A 337 -28.69 -6.24 41.88
CA PRO A 337 -27.54 -5.66 42.56
C PRO A 337 -26.74 -4.72 41.66
N PHE A 338 -26.18 -3.65 42.23
CA PHE A 338 -25.47 -2.62 41.47
C PHE A 338 -24.31 -3.18 40.63
N GLU A 339 -23.62 -4.22 41.10
CA GLU A 339 -22.54 -4.85 40.32
C GLU A 339 -23.03 -5.42 38.97
N PHE A 340 -24.27 -5.91 38.91
CA PHE A 340 -24.87 -6.47 37.69
C PHE A 340 -25.39 -5.37 36.78
N THR A 341 -26.07 -4.36 37.33
CA THR A 341 -26.43 -3.13 36.60
C THR A 341 -25.19 -2.49 35.95
N ALA A 342 -24.09 -2.39 36.70
CA ALA A 342 -22.84 -1.82 36.20
C ALA A 342 -22.18 -2.72 35.15
N LEU A 343 -22.14 -4.04 35.36
CA LEU A 343 -21.59 -4.97 34.40
C LEU A 343 -22.40 -4.93 33.10
N GLU A 344 -23.71 -5.07 33.18
CA GLU A 344 -24.62 -5.04 32.05
C GLU A 344 -24.49 -3.75 31.22
N SER A 345 -24.49 -2.61 31.91
CA SER A 345 -24.27 -1.30 31.27
C SER A 345 -22.95 -1.25 30.51
N LEU A 346 -21.87 -1.80 31.08
CA LEU A 346 -20.56 -1.86 30.43
C LEU A 346 -20.56 -2.82 29.23
N LEU A 347 -21.15 -4.01 29.37
CA LEU A 347 -21.20 -5.01 28.30
C LEU A 347 -22.05 -4.53 27.12
N LEU A 348 -23.23 -3.97 27.38
CA LEU A 348 -24.06 -3.34 26.35
C LEU A 348 -23.27 -2.23 25.64
N THR A 349 -22.54 -1.40 26.38
CA THR A 349 -21.71 -0.35 25.78
C THR A 349 -20.60 -0.95 24.89
N ILE A 350 -19.96 -2.05 25.30
CA ILE A 350 -18.96 -2.74 24.47
C ILE A 350 -19.60 -3.29 23.19
N CYS A 351 -20.72 -4.00 23.29
CA CYS A 351 -21.42 -4.58 22.15
C CYS A 351 -21.88 -3.51 21.16
N THR A 352 -22.51 -2.43 21.64
CA THR A 352 -22.96 -1.31 20.80
C THR A 352 -21.79 -0.58 20.11
N ILE A 353 -20.63 -0.44 20.76
CA ILE A 353 -19.43 0.12 20.11
C ILE A 353 -18.93 -0.81 18.99
N LEU A 354 -18.83 -2.11 19.26
CA LEU A 354 -18.40 -3.09 18.26
C LEU A 354 -19.37 -3.14 17.07
N GLU A 355 -20.67 -3.11 17.34
CA GLU A 355 -21.69 -3.10 16.29
C GLU A 355 -21.61 -1.81 15.45
N LYS A 356 -21.44 -0.65 16.08
CA LYS A 356 -21.28 0.63 15.38
C LYS A 356 -20.02 0.66 14.52
N ASP A 357 -18.92 0.09 14.99
CA ASP A 357 -17.70 -0.08 14.20
C ASP A 357 -17.92 -1.01 12.99
N CYS A 358 -18.61 -2.14 13.19
CA CYS A 358 -19.03 -3.03 12.11
C CYS A 358 -19.93 -2.32 11.08
N ALA A 359 -20.94 -1.58 11.53
CA ALA A 359 -21.88 -0.85 10.69
C ALA A 359 -21.20 0.25 9.85
N ARG A 360 -20.08 0.79 10.33
CA ARG A 360 -19.26 1.76 9.59
C ARG A 360 -18.32 1.10 8.58
N VAL A 361 -17.64 0.02 8.99
CA VAL A 361 -16.53 -0.56 8.21
C VAL A 361 -17.03 -1.58 7.18
N LEU A 362 -18.06 -2.38 7.48
CA LEU A 362 -18.56 -3.42 6.58
C LEU A 362 -19.09 -2.86 5.24
N PRO A 363 -19.91 -1.79 5.20
CA PRO A 363 -20.38 -1.23 3.93
C PRO A 363 -19.23 -0.66 3.07
N GLN A 364 -18.21 -0.10 3.72
CA GLN A 364 -17.02 0.42 3.03
C GLN A 364 -16.20 -0.71 2.40
N ALA A 365 -16.07 -1.84 3.11
CA ALA A 365 -15.39 -3.03 2.59
C ALA A 365 -16.17 -3.64 1.43
N GLN A 366 -17.49 -3.76 1.55
CA GLN A 366 -18.36 -4.23 0.46
C GLN A 366 -18.22 -3.35 -0.78
N ALA A 367 -18.27 -2.03 -0.63
CA ALA A 367 -18.10 -1.09 -1.74
C ALA A 367 -16.71 -1.19 -2.39
N ALA A 368 -15.64 -1.48 -1.62
CA ALA A 368 -14.31 -1.70 -2.17
C ALA A 368 -14.22 -3.03 -2.95
N ILE A 369 -14.88 -4.08 -2.45
CA ILE A 369 -14.98 -5.38 -3.13
C ILE A 369 -15.74 -5.23 -4.45
N ASP A 370 -16.87 -4.53 -4.45
CA ASP A 370 -17.70 -4.33 -5.64
C ASP A 370 -16.94 -3.58 -6.73
N LYS A 371 -16.17 -2.54 -6.36
CA LYS A 371 -15.30 -1.80 -7.30
C LYS A 371 -14.25 -2.70 -7.95
N MET A 372 -13.52 -3.49 -7.15
CA MET A 372 -12.51 -4.42 -7.66
C MET A 372 -13.12 -5.51 -8.56
N SER A 373 -14.39 -5.88 -8.32
CA SER A 373 -15.08 -6.86 -9.16
C SER A 373 -15.40 -6.31 -10.56
N GLN A 374 -15.69 -5.01 -10.66
CA GLN A 374 -16.15 -4.32 -11.87
C GLN A 374 -14.99 -3.84 -12.75
N ASP A 375 -13.97 -3.18 -12.19
CA ASP A 375 -12.86 -2.61 -12.95
C ASP A 375 -11.51 -3.10 -12.46
N ALA A 376 -10.74 -3.70 -13.37
CA ALA A 376 -9.38 -4.18 -13.10
C ALA A 376 -8.35 -3.01 -13.16
N THR A 377 -8.65 -1.83 -12.61
CA THR A 377 -7.66 -0.75 -12.48
C THR A 377 -6.88 -0.89 -11.17
N LEU A 378 -5.99 -1.88 -11.17
CA LEU A 378 -5.65 -2.65 -9.97
C LEU A 378 -4.74 -1.99 -8.93
N ALA A 379 -3.90 -1.01 -9.29
CA ALA A 379 -2.86 -0.58 -8.35
C ALA A 379 -3.42 0.29 -7.20
N GLY A 380 -4.34 1.21 -7.52
CA GLY A 380 -4.97 2.08 -6.52
C GLY A 380 -6.00 1.35 -5.67
N GLU A 381 -6.81 0.50 -6.31
CA GLU A 381 -7.88 -0.24 -5.65
C GLU A 381 -7.38 -1.40 -4.78
N LEU A 382 -6.25 -2.01 -5.14
CA LEU A 382 -5.66 -3.04 -4.29
C LEU A 382 -5.10 -2.46 -2.99
N GLU A 383 -4.60 -1.22 -3.00
CA GLU A 383 -4.14 -0.56 -1.77
C GLU A 383 -5.32 -0.12 -0.89
N THR A 384 -6.43 0.34 -1.47
CA THR A 384 -7.66 0.62 -0.69
C THR A 384 -8.23 -0.66 -0.10
N LEU A 385 -8.27 -1.76 -0.86
CA LEU A 385 -8.68 -3.06 -0.35
C LEU A 385 -7.73 -3.57 0.74
N ARG A 386 -6.42 -3.37 0.59
CA ARG A 386 -5.42 -3.72 1.62
C ARG A 386 -5.62 -2.91 2.89
N SER A 387 -5.87 -1.61 2.76
CA SER A 387 -6.18 -0.74 3.90
C SER A 387 -7.46 -1.19 4.60
N MET A 388 -8.52 -1.51 3.85
CA MET A 388 -9.78 -2.02 4.41
C MET A 388 -9.62 -3.40 5.04
N LYS A 389 -8.79 -4.27 4.46
CA LYS A 389 -8.46 -5.56 5.06
C LYS A 389 -7.83 -5.36 6.44
N ASN A 390 -6.82 -4.49 6.54
CA ASN A 390 -6.12 -4.26 7.80
C ASN A 390 -7.08 -3.71 8.87
N THR A 391 -8.01 -2.83 8.51
CA THR A 391 -9.01 -2.32 9.48
C THR A 391 -10.02 -3.40 9.89
N LEU A 392 -10.44 -4.28 8.98
CA LEU A 392 -11.26 -5.45 9.35
C LEU A 392 -10.49 -6.46 10.21
N ASP A 393 -9.21 -6.71 9.93
CA ASP A 393 -8.37 -7.62 10.72
C ASP A 393 -8.18 -7.08 12.16
N GLU A 394 -8.01 -5.76 12.31
CA GLU A 394 -7.98 -5.10 13.62
C GLU A 394 -9.30 -5.23 14.38
N LEU A 395 -10.43 -4.96 13.70
CA LEU A 395 -11.77 -5.14 14.27
C LEU A 395 -12.01 -6.61 14.65
N ASN A 396 -11.64 -7.56 13.80
CA ASN A 396 -11.78 -8.99 14.06
C ASN A 396 -10.94 -9.42 15.27
N SER A 397 -9.72 -8.89 15.42
CA SER A 397 -8.89 -9.16 16.59
C SER A 397 -9.51 -8.61 17.87
N ARG A 398 -10.13 -7.42 17.82
CA ARG A 398 -10.86 -6.83 18.96
C ARG A 398 -12.06 -7.70 19.34
N VAL A 399 -12.94 -8.02 18.39
CA VAL A 399 -14.13 -8.85 18.61
C VAL A 399 -13.76 -10.25 19.12
N THR A 400 -12.76 -10.90 18.50
CA THR A 400 -12.28 -12.23 18.92
C THR A 400 -11.67 -12.19 20.33
N GLY A 401 -10.99 -11.10 20.67
CA GLY A 401 -10.45 -10.89 22.01
C GLY A 401 -11.57 -10.75 23.06
N THR A 402 -12.59 -9.94 22.78
CA THR A 402 -13.74 -9.74 23.67
C THR A 402 -14.51 -11.05 23.86
N ARG A 403 -14.80 -11.77 22.76
CA ARG A 403 -15.41 -13.10 22.81
C ARG A 403 -14.64 -14.04 23.71
N LYS A 404 -13.31 -14.11 23.54
CA LYS A 404 -12.47 -14.97 24.37
C LYS A 404 -12.57 -14.59 25.85
N ALA A 405 -12.57 -13.30 26.18
CA ALA A 405 -12.71 -12.86 27.57
C ALA A 405 -14.03 -13.32 28.21
N PHE A 406 -15.13 -13.33 27.46
CA PHE A 406 -16.43 -13.83 27.93
C PHE A 406 -16.43 -15.35 28.10
N VAL A 407 -15.95 -16.09 27.09
CA VAL A 407 -15.85 -17.55 27.15
C VAL A 407 -14.98 -17.98 28.34
N ASP A 408 -13.82 -17.33 28.53
CA ASP A 408 -12.91 -17.64 29.64
C ASP A 408 -13.58 -17.46 31.03
N ILE A 409 -14.56 -16.54 31.18
CA ILE A 409 -15.35 -16.39 32.42
C ILE A 409 -16.43 -17.44 32.53
N LEU A 410 -17.22 -17.64 31.47
CA LEU A 410 -18.35 -18.57 31.46
C LEU A 410 -17.90 -20.01 31.70
N GLU A 411 -16.70 -20.37 31.23
CA GLU A 411 -16.09 -21.68 31.51
C GLU A 411 -15.66 -21.84 32.98
N ASN A 412 -15.50 -20.75 33.74
CA ASN A 412 -15.05 -20.78 35.13
C ASN A 412 -16.16 -20.40 36.12
N GLU A 413 -16.86 -21.43 36.60
CA GLU A 413 -17.96 -21.31 37.58
C GLU A 413 -17.53 -20.60 38.87
N GLU A 414 -16.28 -20.75 39.31
CA GLU A 414 -15.76 -20.06 40.49
C GLU A 414 -15.71 -18.54 40.26
N ASP A 415 -15.25 -18.10 39.08
CA ASP A 415 -15.18 -16.68 38.73
C ASP A 415 -16.59 -16.07 38.64
N LEU A 416 -17.55 -16.76 38.02
CA LEU A 416 -18.96 -16.34 37.95
C LEU A 416 -19.54 -16.11 39.35
N ARG A 417 -19.36 -17.08 40.25
CA ARG A 417 -19.86 -16.99 41.64
C ARG A 417 -19.19 -15.84 42.41
N MET A 418 -17.90 -15.62 42.18
CA MET A 418 -17.15 -14.51 42.79
C MET A 418 -17.56 -13.12 42.29
N MET A 419 -18.28 -13.01 41.17
CA MET A 419 -18.81 -11.73 40.68
C MET A 419 -20.03 -11.23 41.48
N HIS A 420 -20.67 -12.06 42.31
CA HIS A 420 -21.75 -11.63 43.21
C HIS A 420 -21.18 -10.85 44.41
N LEU A 421 -20.70 -9.63 44.16
CA LEU A 421 -20.01 -8.80 45.15
C LEU A 421 -20.90 -8.45 46.36
N THR A 422 -22.19 -8.19 46.14
CA THR A 422 -23.13 -7.83 47.20
C THR A 422 -23.38 -8.98 48.16
N LYS A 423 -23.72 -10.17 47.64
CA LYS A 423 -23.92 -11.38 48.45
C LYS A 423 -22.67 -11.73 49.25
N LEU A 424 -21.49 -11.58 48.64
CA LEU A 424 -20.20 -11.90 49.25
C LEU A 424 -19.76 -10.90 50.32
N HIS A 425 -20.21 -9.66 50.21
CA HIS A 425 -19.97 -8.63 51.21
C HIS A 425 -20.89 -8.81 52.43
N ASP A 426 -22.16 -9.16 52.20
CA ASP A 426 -23.15 -9.33 53.27
C ASP A 426 -22.89 -10.59 54.10
N ASP A 427 -22.55 -11.71 53.43
CA ASP A 427 -22.21 -12.98 54.08
C ASP A 427 -20.79 -13.45 53.70
N PRO A 428 -19.75 -13.03 54.45
CA PRO A 428 -18.37 -13.46 54.24
C PRO A 428 -18.12 -14.96 54.48
N SER A 429 -19.09 -15.74 54.97
CA SER A 429 -18.94 -17.20 55.05
C SER A 429 -19.05 -17.85 53.65
N LEU A 430 -19.72 -17.20 52.70
CA LEU A 430 -20.01 -17.73 51.36
C LEU A 430 -18.76 -17.88 50.48
N VAL A 431 -17.64 -17.19 50.73
CA VAL A 431 -16.38 -17.45 49.98
C VAL A 431 -15.90 -18.88 50.18
N TYR A 432 -16.16 -19.46 51.36
CA TYR A 432 -15.73 -20.82 51.67
C TYR A 432 -16.64 -21.89 51.06
N ASP A 433 -17.87 -21.50 50.71
CA ASP A 433 -18.87 -22.35 50.07
C ASP A 433 -19.54 -21.62 48.89
N LEU A 434 -18.72 -21.20 47.91
CA LEU A 434 -19.18 -20.48 46.71
C LEU A 434 -20.24 -21.27 45.92
N PHE A 435 -20.26 -22.59 46.07
CA PHE A 435 -21.20 -23.49 45.41
C PHE A 435 -22.55 -23.60 46.13
N SER A 436 -22.77 -22.86 47.22
CA SER A 436 -24.02 -22.88 48.00
C SER A 436 -25.17 -22.08 47.39
N PHE A 437 -24.89 -21.07 46.57
CA PHE A 437 -25.91 -20.20 45.95
C PHE A 437 -25.85 -20.28 44.43
N ASP A 438 -26.90 -19.91 43.70
CA ASP A 438 -26.90 -20.06 42.24
C ASP A 438 -26.22 -18.89 41.50
N SER A 439 -25.55 -19.19 40.38
CA SER A 439 -24.96 -18.23 39.42
C SER A 439 -25.74 -18.13 38.10
N GLU A 440 -26.83 -18.87 37.94
CA GLU A 440 -27.66 -18.93 36.71
C GLU A 440 -28.06 -17.54 36.18
N GLU A 441 -28.40 -16.60 37.07
CA GLU A 441 -28.79 -15.22 36.69
C GLU A 441 -27.67 -14.48 35.94
N LEU A 442 -26.43 -14.56 36.45
CA LEU A 442 -25.28 -13.92 35.82
C LEU A 442 -24.83 -14.66 34.57
N GLU A 443 -24.88 -15.99 34.59
CA GLU A 443 -24.56 -16.83 33.44
C GLU A 443 -25.47 -16.49 32.26
N SER A 444 -26.79 -16.47 32.48
CA SER A 444 -27.78 -16.11 31.48
C SER A 444 -27.56 -14.69 30.93
N LEU A 445 -27.25 -13.72 31.80
CA LEU A 445 -26.91 -12.35 31.38
C LEU A 445 -25.69 -12.34 30.44
N LEU A 446 -24.61 -13.02 30.81
CA LEU A 446 -23.39 -13.08 30.00
C LEU A 446 -23.58 -13.83 28.68
N GLU A 447 -24.41 -14.87 28.65
CA GLU A 447 -24.72 -15.63 27.44
C GLU A 447 -25.40 -14.77 26.37
N VAL A 448 -26.34 -13.92 26.75
CA VAL A 448 -27.04 -13.01 25.81
C VAL A 448 -26.03 -12.11 25.09
N TYR A 449 -25.14 -11.45 25.84
CA TYR A 449 -24.12 -10.59 25.23
C TYR A 449 -23.04 -11.38 24.48
N LEU A 450 -22.77 -12.62 24.88
CA LEU A 450 -21.85 -13.50 24.14
C LEU A 450 -22.43 -13.87 22.76
N GLU A 451 -23.74 -14.13 22.67
CA GLU A 451 -24.44 -14.38 21.40
C GLU A 451 -24.32 -13.16 20.45
N ASP A 452 -24.55 -11.95 20.93
CA ASP A 452 -24.36 -10.71 20.14
C ASP A 452 -22.92 -10.56 19.60
N ILE A 453 -21.93 -10.94 20.40
CA ILE A 453 -20.52 -10.92 19.99
C ILE A 453 -20.24 -11.99 18.94
N TYR A 454 -20.83 -13.18 19.04
CA TYR A 454 -20.71 -14.23 18.02
C TYR A 454 -21.30 -13.79 16.67
N ASP A 455 -22.45 -13.13 16.69
CA ASP A 455 -23.08 -12.59 15.48
C ASP A 455 -22.19 -11.54 14.83
N THR A 456 -21.65 -10.63 15.64
CA THR A 456 -20.71 -9.60 15.19
C THR A 456 -19.44 -10.23 14.60
N GLN A 457 -18.88 -11.26 15.26
CA GLN A 457 -17.70 -11.98 14.78
C GLN A 457 -17.96 -12.65 13.43
N THR A 458 -19.10 -13.32 13.30
CA THR A 458 -19.50 -14.03 12.08
C THR A 458 -19.63 -13.07 10.90
N ARG A 459 -20.25 -11.90 11.10
CA ARG A 459 -20.36 -10.85 10.07
C ARG A 459 -19.00 -10.35 9.58
N VAL A 460 -18.06 -10.12 10.51
CA VAL A 460 -16.70 -9.68 10.15
C VAL A 460 -15.92 -10.79 9.44
N ALA A 461 -16.01 -12.03 9.92
CA ALA A 461 -15.33 -13.18 9.34
C ALA A 461 -15.79 -13.44 7.89
N LEU A 462 -17.10 -13.41 7.63
CA LEU A 462 -17.66 -13.56 6.29
C LEU A 462 -17.18 -12.46 5.33
N MET A 463 -17.08 -11.21 5.81
CA MET A 463 -16.56 -10.12 4.98
C MET A 463 -15.08 -10.28 4.65
N LEU A 464 -14.25 -10.72 5.62
CA LEU A 464 -12.84 -11.02 5.38
C LEU A 464 -12.65 -12.16 4.37
N GLU A 465 -13.48 -13.21 4.45
CA GLU A 465 -13.48 -14.31 3.50
C GLU A 465 -13.89 -13.83 2.10
N ASN A 466 -14.99 -13.07 1.98
CA ASN A 466 -15.43 -12.48 0.72
C ASN A 466 -14.35 -11.59 0.09
N MET A 467 -13.65 -10.80 0.91
CA MET A 467 -12.55 -9.97 0.45
C MET A 467 -11.39 -10.79 -0.12
N LEU A 468 -11.03 -11.89 0.54
CA LEU A 468 -9.98 -12.81 0.10
C LEU A 468 -10.38 -13.54 -1.18
N ASN A 469 -11.63 -13.99 -1.27
CA ASN A 469 -12.18 -14.64 -2.45
C ASN A 469 -12.18 -13.71 -3.67
N THR A 470 -12.67 -12.47 -3.53
CA THR A 470 -12.66 -11.50 -4.63
C THR A 470 -11.23 -11.14 -5.03
N LYS A 471 -10.30 -10.99 -4.07
CA LYS A 471 -8.89 -10.76 -4.38
C LYS A 471 -8.31 -11.88 -5.24
N ASN A 472 -8.59 -13.14 -4.89
CA ASN A 472 -8.11 -14.29 -5.64
C ASN A 472 -8.69 -14.29 -7.07
N ILE A 473 -9.98 -13.99 -7.24
CA ILE A 473 -10.61 -13.88 -8.56
C ILE A 473 -9.98 -12.74 -9.38
N ALA A 474 -9.74 -11.58 -8.78
CA ALA A 474 -9.11 -10.45 -9.45
C ALA A 474 -7.68 -10.80 -9.90
N MET A 475 -6.92 -11.49 -9.07
CA MET A 475 -5.57 -11.98 -9.41
C MET A 475 -5.60 -12.99 -10.56
N LEU A 476 -6.56 -13.92 -10.57
CA LEU A 476 -6.75 -14.85 -11.69
C LEU A 476 -7.08 -14.15 -13.01
N LYS A 477 -7.94 -13.11 -12.98
CA LYS A 477 -8.24 -12.29 -14.17
C LYS A 477 -6.98 -11.58 -14.68
N LEU A 478 -6.17 -11.06 -13.78
CA LEU A 478 -4.89 -10.41 -14.08
C LEU A 478 -3.91 -11.37 -14.76
N ASP A 479 -3.75 -12.56 -14.20
CA ASP A 479 -2.87 -13.59 -14.76
C ASP A 479 -3.36 -14.03 -16.13
N ALA A 480 -4.68 -14.15 -16.33
CA ALA A 480 -5.26 -14.40 -17.65
C ALA A 480 -4.94 -13.28 -18.65
N LYS A 481 -5.02 -12.00 -18.25
CA LYS A 481 -4.65 -10.86 -19.12
C LYS A 481 -3.16 -10.85 -19.43
N ARG A 482 -2.30 -11.15 -18.46
CA ARG A 482 -0.86 -11.30 -18.68
C ARG A 482 -0.57 -12.43 -19.67
N ASN A 483 -1.22 -13.58 -19.50
CA ASN A 483 -1.09 -14.71 -20.40
C ASN A 483 -1.57 -14.37 -21.82
N TYR A 484 -2.68 -13.64 -21.93
CA TYR A 484 -3.17 -13.13 -23.21
C TYR A 484 -2.16 -12.19 -23.89
N LEU A 485 -1.59 -11.22 -23.16
CA LEU A 485 -0.55 -10.33 -23.68
C LEU A 485 0.73 -11.08 -24.08
N MET A 486 1.12 -12.10 -23.32
CA MET A 486 2.26 -12.95 -23.67
C MET A 486 2.01 -13.70 -24.97
N THR A 487 0.81 -14.27 -25.16
CA THR A 487 0.41 -14.91 -26.41
C THR A 487 0.43 -13.93 -27.58
N LEU A 488 -0.13 -12.71 -27.42
CA LEU A 488 -0.08 -11.69 -28.47
C LEU A 488 1.36 -11.31 -28.83
N ASN A 489 2.23 -11.12 -27.84
CA ASN A 489 3.63 -10.80 -28.06
C ASN A 489 4.36 -11.94 -28.79
N LEU A 490 4.08 -13.20 -28.43
CA LEU A 490 4.63 -14.37 -29.13
C LEU A 490 4.17 -14.41 -30.59
N THR A 491 2.89 -14.14 -30.88
CA THR A 491 2.35 -14.10 -32.25
C THR A 491 2.99 -12.97 -33.06
N LEU A 492 3.15 -11.76 -32.50
CA LEU A 492 3.83 -10.65 -33.18
C LEU A 492 5.31 -10.96 -33.43
N THR A 493 5.99 -11.58 -32.45
CA THR A 493 7.38 -12.03 -32.60
C THR A 493 7.49 -13.11 -33.69
N LEU A 494 6.50 -13.99 -33.79
CA LEU A 494 6.43 -14.98 -34.87
C LEU A 494 6.28 -14.31 -36.24
N TRP A 495 5.35 -13.36 -36.39
CA TRP A 495 5.19 -12.62 -37.65
C TRP A 495 6.44 -11.85 -38.06
N THR A 496 7.08 -11.15 -37.13
CA THR A 496 8.30 -10.38 -37.39
C THR A 496 9.47 -11.27 -37.80
N THR A 497 9.68 -12.40 -37.12
CA THR A 497 10.72 -13.37 -37.50
C THR A 497 10.48 -13.98 -38.88
N LEU A 498 9.22 -14.30 -39.22
CA LEU A 498 8.86 -14.82 -40.55
C LEU A 498 9.11 -13.79 -41.67
N ILE A 499 8.83 -12.50 -41.43
CA ILE A 499 9.07 -11.42 -42.40
C ILE A 499 10.55 -11.07 -42.54
N THR A 500 11.35 -11.27 -41.50
CA THR A 500 12.79 -10.92 -41.49
C THR A 500 13.58 -11.74 -42.53
N VAL A 501 13.24 -13.02 -42.75
CA VAL A 501 13.96 -13.90 -43.69
C VAL A 501 13.83 -13.42 -45.16
N PRO A 502 12.62 -13.20 -45.71
CA PRO A 502 12.48 -12.59 -47.04
C PRO A 502 13.08 -11.20 -47.13
N THR A 503 12.98 -10.39 -46.07
CA THR A 503 13.56 -9.03 -46.05
C THR A 503 15.08 -9.07 -46.23
N PHE A 504 15.76 -10.05 -45.63
CA PHE A 504 17.19 -10.28 -45.85
C PHE A 504 17.50 -10.66 -47.30
N VAL A 505 16.71 -11.56 -47.90
CA VAL A 505 16.88 -11.98 -49.30
C VAL A 505 16.67 -10.81 -50.26
N VAL A 506 15.59 -10.06 -50.09
CA VAL A 506 15.30 -8.85 -50.87
C VAL A 506 16.41 -7.82 -50.70
N GLY A 507 16.92 -7.64 -49.47
CA GLY A 507 18.05 -6.75 -49.19
C GLY A 507 19.33 -7.17 -49.92
N ALA A 508 19.67 -8.46 -49.95
CA ALA A 508 20.84 -8.98 -50.65
C ALA A 508 20.77 -8.76 -52.17
N PHE A 509 19.61 -9.03 -52.79
CA PHE A 509 19.39 -8.76 -54.22
C PHE A 509 19.21 -7.26 -54.53
N GLY A 510 18.85 -6.45 -53.54
CA GLY A 510 18.78 -4.98 -53.65
C GLY A 510 20.16 -4.29 -53.58
N MET A 511 21.24 -5.02 -53.31
CA MET A 511 22.60 -4.46 -53.32
C MET A 511 23.11 -4.29 -54.75
N ASN A 512 23.72 -3.14 -55.03
CA ASN A 512 24.31 -2.82 -56.34
C ASN A 512 25.67 -3.53 -56.54
N LEU A 513 25.65 -4.86 -56.59
CA LEU A 513 26.79 -5.71 -56.91
C LEU A 513 26.66 -6.21 -58.36
N ASN A 514 27.78 -6.28 -59.10
CA ASN A 514 27.80 -6.83 -60.45
C ASN A 514 27.60 -8.35 -60.41
N SER A 515 26.36 -8.78 -60.33
CA SER A 515 25.95 -10.16 -60.49
C SER A 515 25.20 -10.32 -61.81
N TYR A 516 25.74 -11.13 -62.73
CA TYR A 516 25.08 -11.54 -63.98
C TYR A 516 23.74 -12.30 -63.77
N LEU A 517 23.30 -12.50 -62.51
CA LEU A 517 22.04 -13.12 -62.14
C LEU A 517 20.81 -12.24 -62.43
N GLN A 518 20.98 -10.93 -62.58
CA GLN A 518 19.86 -10.02 -62.87
C GLN A 518 19.35 -10.13 -64.32
N GLU A 519 20.18 -10.61 -65.24
CA GLU A 519 19.84 -10.75 -66.67
C GLU A 519 19.08 -12.04 -67.00
N VAL A 520 18.83 -12.91 -66.00
CA VAL A 520 18.09 -14.15 -66.18
C VAL A 520 16.58 -13.86 -66.21
N ASP A 521 15.96 -14.16 -67.35
CA ASP A 521 14.51 -14.07 -67.53
C ASP A 521 13.77 -14.83 -66.40
N TYR A 522 12.70 -14.21 -65.87
CA TYR A 522 11.83 -14.73 -64.81
C TYR A 522 12.39 -14.79 -63.37
N LEU A 523 13.70 -14.61 -63.14
CA LEU A 523 14.30 -14.72 -61.79
C LEU A 523 13.66 -13.76 -60.76
N PHE A 524 13.34 -12.55 -61.18
CA PHE A 524 12.64 -11.55 -60.36
C PHE A 524 11.28 -12.04 -59.83
N TYR A 525 10.47 -12.66 -60.69
CA TYR A 525 9.15 -13.16 -60.32
C TYR A 525 9.24 -14.37 -59.38
N ILE A 526 10.23 -15.23 -59.58
CA ILE A 526 10.47 -16.40 -58.71
C ILE A 526 10.85 -15.96 -57.30
N VAL A 527 11.83 -15.05 -57.17
CA VAL A 527 12.28 -14.54 -55.86
C VAL A 527 11.16 -13.79 -55.15
N SER A 528 10.39 -12.96 -55.87
CA SER A 528 9.25 -12.24 -55.31
C SER A 528 8.13 -13.19 -54.84
N GLY A 529 7.81 -14.21 -55.64
CA GLY A 529 6.83 -15.24 -55.28
C GLY A 529 7.25 -16.04 -54.05
N LEU A 530 8.53 -16.40 -53.94
CA LEU A 530 9.09 -17.13 -52.79
C LEU A 530 9.12 -16.26 -51.53
N ALA A 531 9.46 -14.97 -51.66
CA ALA A 531 9.45 -14.01 -50.57
C ALA A 531 8.05 -13.81 -49.96
N ILE A 532 6.99 -13.85 -50.77
CA ILE A 532 5.59 -13.74 -50.31
C ILE A 532 5.06 -15.09 -49.82
N GLY A 533 5.40 -16.18 -50.50
CA GLY A 533 4.92 -17.52 -50.18
C GLY A 533 5.51 -18.07 -48.89
N PHE A 534 6.77 -17.76 -48.58
CA PHE A 534 7.47 -18.29 -47.40
C PHE A 534 6.79 -17.92 -46.07
N PRO A 535 6.49 -16.63 -45.74
CA PRO A 535 5.82 -16.28 -44.49
C PRO A 535 4.45 -16.95 -44.33
N ILE A 536 3.66 -17.01 -45.41
CA ILE A 536 2.32 -17.61 -45.40
C ILE A 536 2.41 -19.12 -45.16
N GLY A 537 3.30 -19.81 -45.90
CA GLY A 537 3.50 -21.25 -45.78
C GLY A 537 4.05 -21.65 -44.40
N ALA A 538 5.08 -20.94 -43.94
CA ALA A 538 5.69 -21.18 -42.63
C ALA A 538 4.72 -20.90 -41.49
N TYR A 539 3.94 -19.82 -41.55
CA TYR A 539 2.89 -19.54 -40.56
C TYR A 539 1.88 -20.68 -40.49
N ARG A 540 1.32 -21.10 -41.65
CA ARG A 540 0.36 -22.22 -41.70
C ARG A 540 0.95 -23.54 -41.19
N TYR A 541 2.21 -23.82 -41.48
CA TYR A 541 2.90 -24.99 -40.96
C TYR A 541 3.01 -24.95 -39.43
N ILE A 542 3.43 -23.82 -38.89
CA ILE A 542 3.57 -23.60 -37.44
C ILE A 542 2.20 -23.72 -36.74
N LEU A 543 1.13 -23.19 -37.34
CA LEU A 543 -0.23 -23.37 -36.81
C LEU A 543 -0.66 -24.82 -36.77
N ARG A 544 -0.34 -25.57 -37.83
CA ARG A 544 -0.65 -26.99 -37.92
C ARG A 544 0.14 -27.80 -36.89
N TYR A 545 1.40 -27.43 -36.67
CA TYR A 545 2.27 -28.02 -35.66
C TYR A 545 1.76 -27.79 -34.24
N PHE A 546 1.37 -26.55 -33.89
CA PHE A 546 0.78 -26.27 -32.57
C PHE A 546 -0.54 -27.02 -32.37
N ARG A 547 -1.41 -27.04 -33.39
CA ARG A 547 -2.70 -27.76 -33.33
C ARG A 547 -2.55 -29.28 -33.13
N GLN A 548 -1.47 -29.89 -33.59
CA GLN A 548 -1.23 -31.33 -33.45
C GLN A 548 -0.62 -31.71 -32.09
N ARG A 549 -0.05 -30.75 -31.36
CA ARG A 549 0.68 -30.99 -30.11
C ARG A 549 -0.12 -30.63 -28.86
N ASP A 550 -1.25 -29.95 -29.01
CA ASP A 550 -2.18 -29.62 -27.93
C ASP A 550 -3.05 -30.83 -27.54
N ASP A 551 -2.42 -31.84 -26.93
CA ASP A 551 -3.06 -32.83 -26.05
C ASP A 551 -2.96 -32.32 -24.61
N TRP A 552 -3.68 -31.24 -24.26
CA TRP A 552 -4.15 -30.94 -22.90
C TRP A 552 -5.41 -30.07 -22.99
N THR A 553 -6.48 -30.59 -22.40
CA THR A 553 -7.80 -30.00 -22.21
C THR A 553 -7.76 -28.73 -21.34
N THR A 554 -8.82 -27.92 -21.41
CA THR A 554 -9.17 -26.77 -20.54
C THR A 554 -8.65 -25.38 -20.94
N GLY A 555 -9.57 -24.53 -21.41
CA GLY A 555 -9.40 -23.07 -21.40
C GLY A 555 -9.25 -22.41 -22.75
N ARG A 556 -10.31 -22.43 -23.58
CA ARG A 556 -10.88 -21.27 -24.30
C ARG A 556 -9.92 -20.20 -24.87
N ILE A 557 -8.76 -20.59 -25.37
CA ILE A 557 -7.78 -19.66 -25.97
C ILE A 557 -7.50 -20.05 -27.44
N GLY A 558 -7.65 -21.33 -27.83
CA GLY A 558 -7.34 -21.77 -29.20
C GLY A 558 -8.28 -21.27 -30.31
N THR A 559 -9.52 -20.85 -30.00
CA THR A 559 -10.52 -20.47 -31.01
C THR A 559 -10.53 -18.99 -31.36
N GLU A 560 -10.03 -18.10 -30.49
CA GLU A 560 -9.92 -16.66 -30.79
C GLU A 560 -8.53 -16.23 -31.30
N ILE A 561 -7.52 -17.11 -31.24
CA ILE A 561 -6.19 -16.79 -31.77
C ILE A 561 -6.15 -16.90 -33.31
N PHE A 562 -7.10 -17.62 -33.93
CA PHE A 562 -7.02 -18.00 -35.35
C PHE A 562 -8.29 -17.79 -36.18
N ALA A 563 -9.27 -17.04 -35.67
CA ALA A 563 -10.30 -16.39 -36.46
C ALA A 563 -9.91 -14.92 -36.59
#